data_AF-A0AAU0S3I8-F1
#
_entry.id   AF-A0AAU0S3I8-F1
#
_cell.length_a   1.000
_cell.length_b   1.000
_cell.length_c   1.000
_cell.angle_alpha   90.00
_cell.angle_beta   90.00
_cell.angle_gamma   90.00
#
_symmetry.space_group_name_H-M   'P 1'
#
loop_
_entity.id
_entity.type
_entity.pdbx_description
1 polymer ?
#
loop_
_entity_poly.entity_id
_entity_poly.type
_entity_poly.pdbx_seq_one_letter_code
_entity_poly.pdbx_strand_id
1 'polypeptide(L)'
;MKASHRLLSTLATMLLLSACQKAVRSPETVTYLIKGDKHSAIYPLDIVSSSEDVHIHLQPAAPDPQVWAMENNGTPVQFNFSREGDTLIVPGKFEHLQLRHAPDGDIDISKIEK
;
A
#
# COMPACT_ATOMS: atom_id res chain seq x y z
N MET A 1 60.21 36.40 30.46
CA MET A 1 59.12 36.96 29.64
C MET A 1 58.66 35.89 28.65
N LYS A 2 57.35 35.61 28.65
CA LYS A 2 56.51 34.87 27.67
C LYS A 2 57.16 33.83 26.75
N ALA A 3 56.74 32.57 26.92
CA ALA A 3 56.12 31.81 25.83
C ALA A 3 55.21 30.72 26.43
N SER A 4 53.94 30.77 26.03
CA SER A 4 52.84 29.94 26.48
C SER A 4 52.67 28.80 25.48
N HIS A 5 52.60 27.54 25.92
CA HIS A 5 52.04 26.47 25.08
C HIS A 5 51.12 25.56 25.91
N ARG A 6 49.82 25.75 25.63
CA ARG A 6 48.69 24.85 25.93
C ARG A 6 48.92 23.51 25.24
N LEU A 7 48.46 22.40 25.82
CA LEU A 7 47.95 21.20 25.12
C LEU A 7 47.19 20.37 26.18
N LEU A 8 45.89 20.60 26.33
CA LEU A 8 44.81 19.89 25.62
C LEU A 8 44.51 18.53 26.27
N SER A 9 43.50 18.59 27.15
CA SER A 9 42.65 17.48 27.56
C SER A 9 42.30 16.59 26.37
N THR A 10 42.72 15.34 26.41
CA THR A 10 42.27 14.29 25.50
C THR A 10 40.80 14.01 25.78
N LEU A 11 39.94 14.66 24.99
CA LEU A 11 38.50 14.44 24.96
C LEU A 11 38.26 13.07 24.32
N ALA A 12 37.94 12.07 25.15
CA ALA A 12 37.53 10.75 24.69
C ALA A 12 36.29 10.90 23.81
N THR A 13 36.48 10.79 22.49
CA THR A 13 35.39 10.84 21.54
C THR A 13 34.72 9.46 21.58
N MET A 14 33.70 9.31 22.42
CA MET A 14 32.78 8.19 22.31
C MET A 14 32.09 8.30 20.95
N LEU A 15 32.55 7.49 20.00
CA LEU A 15 31.82 7.19 18.77
C LEU A 15 30.52 6.50 19.19
N LEU A 16 29.46 7.29 19.33
CA LEU A 16 28.10 6.78 19.34
C LEU A 16 27.87 6.15 17.98
N LEU A 17 27.92 4.82 17.94
CA LEU A 17 27.31 4.04 16.89
C LEU A 17 25.84 4.44 16.87
N SER A 18 25.47 5.35 15.97
CA SER A 18 24.10 5.52 15.54
C SER A 18 23.71 4.20 14.90
N ALA A 19 23.23 3.26 15.71
CA ALA A 19 22.41 2.18 15.22
C ALA A 19 21.24 2.89 14.53
N CYS A 20 21.29 2.99 13.21
CA CYS A 20 20.11 3.22 12.40
C CYS A 20 19.19 2.04 12.70
N GLN A 21 18.40 2.15 13.76
CA GLN A 21 17.23 1.34 13.95
C GLN A 21 16.37 1.70 12.75
N LYS A 22 16.45 0.89 11.68
CA LYS A 22 15.44 0.90 10.63
C LYS A 22 14.14 0.72 11.39
N ALA A 23 13.34 1.77 11.50
CA ALA A 23 12.01 1.67 12.03
C ALA A 23 11.25 0.76 11.05
N VAL A 24 11.21 -0.53 11.35
CA VAL A 24 10.36 -1.48 10.64
C VAL A 24 8.96 -1.15 11.12
N ARG A 25 8.18 -0.45 10.28
CA ARG A 25 6.74 -0.29 10.54
C ARG A 25 6.17 -1.70 10.70
N SER A 26 5.52 -1.95 11.83
CA SER A 26 4.76 -3.18 12.02
C SER A 26 3.77 -3.34 10.86
N PRO A 27 3.53 -4.55 10.34
CA PRO A 27 2.49 -4.75 9.35
C PRO A 27 1.16 -4.28 9.95
N GLU A 28 0.57 -3.24 9.37
CA GLU A 28 -0.81 -2.89 9.68
C GLU A 28 -1.68 -3.98 9.07
N THR A 29 -2.48 -4.66 9.90
CA THR A 29 -3.49 -5.59 9.40
C THR A 29 -4.66 -4.78 8.87
N VAL A 30 -4.74 -4.63 7.54
CA VAL A 30 -5.84 -3.92 6.88
C VAL A 30 -6.96 -4.90 6.55
N THR A 31 -8.21 -4.50 6.79
CA THR A 31 -9.40 -5.27 6.37
C THR A 31 -10.12 -4.51 5.26
N TYR A 32 -10.63 -5.21 4.26
CA TYR A 32 -11.36 -4.62 3.15
C TYR A 32 -12.82 -5.09 3.13
N LEU A 33 -13.74 -4.18 2.82
CA LEU A 33 -15.12 -4.45 2.50
C LEU A 33 -15.29 -4.55 0.99
N ILE A 34 -15.86 -5.66 0.51
CA ILE A 34 -16.15 -5.85 -0.92
C ILE A 34 -17.67 -5.82 -1.11
N LYS A 35 -18.16 -4.94 -1.98
CA LYS A 35 -19.58 -4.82 -2.35
C LYS A 35 -19.74 -4.95 -3.87
N GLY A 36 -20.83 -5.57 -4.30
CA GLY A 36 -21.13 -5.83 -5.71
C GLY A 36 -21.70 -7.24 -5.89
N ASP A 37 -21.90 -7.67 -7.15
CA ASP A 37 -22.37 -9.01 -7.45
C ASP A 37 -21.26 -10.05 -7.24
N LYS A 38 -21.49 -11.01 -6.35
CA LYS A 38 -20.55 -12.10 -6.05
C LYS A 38 -20.35 -13.08 -7.20
N HIS A 39 -21.27 -13.07 -8.17
CA HIS A 39 -21.17 -13.88 -9.38
C HIS A 39 -20.45 -13.16 -10.52
N SER A 40 -20.09 -11.88 -10.33
CA SER A 40 -19.28 -11.12 -11.28
C SER A 40 -17.93 -11.82 -11.52
N ALA A 41 -17.50 -11.89 -12.77
CA ALA A 41 -16.22 -12.48 -13.14
C ALA A 41 -15.02 -11.72 -12.54
N ILE A 42 -15.22 -10.45 -12.17
CA ILE A 42 -14.22 -9.58 -11.54
C ILE A 42 -14.40 -9.47 -10.02
N TYR A 43 -15.27 -10.27 -9.41
CA TYR A 43 -15.40 -10.29 -7.96
C TYR A 43 -14.13 -10.90 -7.32
N PRO A 44 -13.42 -10.19 -6.43
CA PRO A 44 -12.21 -10.71 -5.81
C PRO A 44 -12.47 -11.95 -4.94
N LEU A 45 -11.58 -12.93 -5.03
CA LEU A 45 -11.56 -14.10 -4.14
C LEU A 45 -10.98 -13.73 -2.78
N ASP A 46 -9.91 -12.94 -2.77
CA ASP A 46 -9.26 -12.41 -1.58
C ASP A 46 -8.45 -11.14 -1.89
N ILE A 47 -8.15 -10.39 -0.84
CA ILE A 47 -7.36 -9.16 -0.90
C ILE A 47 -6.30 -9.22 0.19
N VAL A 48 -5.04 -9.14 -0.22
CA VAL A 48 -3.88 -9.20 0.67
C VAL A 48 -3.08 -7.92 0.56
N SER A 49 -2.97 -7.18 1.65
CA SER A 49 -2.11 -5.99 1.72
C SER A 49 -0.70 -6.36 2.16
N SER A 50 0.29 -5.88 1.43
CA SER A 50 1.69 -5.82 1.87
C SER A 50 2.03 -4.42 2.40
N SER A 51 3.31 -4.15 2.70
CA SER A 51 3.73 -2.82 3.13
C SER A 51 3.65 -1.76 2.03
N GLU A 52 3.74 -2.16 0.76
CA GLU A 52 3.84 -1.26 -0.39
C GLU A 52 2.65 -1.40 -1.32
N ASP A 53 2.18 -2.62 -1.56
CA ASP A 53 1.14 -2.92 -2.55
C ASP A 53 -0.06 -3.65 -1.93
N VAL A 54 -1.21 -3.55 -2.59
CA VAL A 54 -2.39 -4.37 -2.35
C VAL A 54 -2.57 -5.34 -3.51
N HIS A 55 -2.63 -6.63 -3.18
CA HIS A 55 -2.89 -7.70 -4.13
C HIS A 55 -4.35 -8.09 -4.07
N ILE A 56 -5.06 -7.91 -5.18
CA ILE A 56 -6.47 -8.28 -5.34
C ILE A 56 -6.49 -9.51 -6.24
N HIS A 57 -6.78 -10.68 -5.67
CA HIS A 57 -6.84 -11.92 -6.42
C HIS A 57 -8.24 -12.10 -7.01
N LEU A 58 -8.31 -12.33 -8.31
CA LEU A 58 -9.54 -12.58 -9.04
C LEU A 58 -9.71 -14.09 -9.31
N GLN A 59 -10.86 -14.45 -9.86
CA GLN A 59 -11.07 -15.80 -10.36
C GLN A 59 -10.11 -16.11 -11.53
N PRO A 60 -9.73 -17.39 -11.73
CA PRO A 60 -8.93 -17.79 -12.88
C PRO A 60 -9.55 -17.31 -14.20
N ALA A 61 -8.73 -16.67 -15.04
CA ALA A 61 -9.16 -16.11 -16.32
C ALA A 61 -10.27 -15.04 -16.21
N ALA A 62 -10.37 -14.36 -15.07
CA ALA A 62 -11.20 -13.16 -14.94
C ALA A 62 -10.78 -12.12 -16.00
N PRO A 63 -11.75 -11.45 -16.66
CA PRO A 63 -11.45 -10.41 -17.63
C PRO A 63 -10.72 -9.24 -16.95
N ASP A 64 -10.11 -8.37 -17.75
CA ASP A 64 -9.40 -7.19 -17.24
C ASP A 64 -10.40 -6.08 -16.86
N PRO A 65 -10.56 -5.74 -15.57
CA PRO A 65 -11.39 -4.62 -15.19
C PRO A 65 -10.67 -3.29 -15.43
N GLN A 66 -11.44 -2.24 -15.58
CA GLN A 66 -10.95 -0.88 -15.33
C GLN A 66 -10.92 -0.65 -13.82
N VAL A 67 -9.84 -0.07 -13.31
CA VAL A 67 -9.69 0.24 -11.88
C VAL A 67 -9.75 1.75 -11.68
N TRP A 68 -10.65 2.17 -10.80
CA TRP A 68 -10.87 3.57 -10.45
C TRP A 68 -10.72 3.75 -8.95
N ALA A 69 -10.00 4.78 -8.51
CA ALA A 69 -10.08 5.22 -7.13
C ALA A 69 -11.24 6.19 -6.97
N MET A 70 -11.98 6.03 -5.88
CA MET A 70 -13.06 6.93 -5.54
C MET A 70 -12.53 7.99 -4.58
N GLU A 71 -12.53 9.25 -5.00
CA GLU A 71 -12.24 10.36 -4.11
C GLU A 71 -13.34 10.53 -3.06
N ASN A 72 -13.04 11.23 -1.96
CA ASN A 72 -14.00 11.50 -0.87
C ASN A 72 -15.26 12.26 -1.33
N ASN A 73 -15.20 12.96 -2.47
CA ASN A 73 -16.33 13.66 -3.08
C ASN A 73 -17.18 12.75 -4.00
N GLY A 74 -16.82 11.46 -4.13
CA GLY A 74 -17.47 10.49 -5.01
C GLY A 74 -17.00 10.51 -6.47
N THR A 75 -15.99 11.31 -6.82
CA THR A 75 -15.46 11.40 -8.18
C THR A 75 -14.53 10.20 -8.45
N PRO A 76 -14.74 9.46 -9.55
CA PRO A 76 -13.82 8.40 -9.95
C PRO A 76 -12.59 8.98 -10.65
N VAL A 77 -11.41 8.57 -10.21
CA VAL A 77 -10.12 8.89 -10.83
C VAL A 77 -9.47 7.60 -11.30
N GLN A 78 -8.95 7.57 -12.52
CA GLN A 78 -8.32 6.38 -13.07
C GLN A 78 -7.13 5.98 -12.19
N PHE A 79 -7.09 4.71 -11.79
CA PHE A 79 -6.05 4.20 -10.91
C PHE A 79 -5.06 3.34 -11.69
N ASN A 80 -3.77 3.58 -11.48
CA ASN A 80 -2.73 2.77 -12.11
C ASN A 80 -2.54 1.47 -11.35
N PHE A 81 -2.47 0.36 -12.05
CA PHE A 81 -2.22 -0.96 -11.49
C PHE A 81 -1.41 -1.79 -12.48
N SER A 82 -0.76 -2.85 -11.99
CA SER A 82 -0.19 -3.89 -12.84
C SER A 82 -0.96 -5.20 -12.65
N ARG A 83 -0.79 -6.14 -13.59
CA ARG A 83 -1.42 -7.45 -13.51
C ARG A 83 -0.39 -8.56 -13.63
N GLU A 84 -0.48 -9.53 -12.72
CA GLU A 84 0.32 -10.77 -12.75
C GLU A 84 -0.62 -11.96 -12.62
N GLY A 85 -0.85 -12.66 -13.74
CA GLY A 85 -1.79 -13.78 -13.79
C GLY A 85 -3.21 -13.35 -13.41
N ASP A 86 -3.74 -13.92 -12.33
CA ASP A 86 -5.08 -13.62 -11.81
C ASP A 86 -5.07 -12.52 -10.73
N THR A 87 -3.94 -11.84 -10.54
CA THR A 87 -3.75 -10.85 -9.48
C THR A 87 -3.65 -9.44 -10.06
N LEU A 88 -4.49 -8.53 -9.57
CA LEU A 88 -4.27 -7.09 -9.74
C LEU A 88 -3.36 -6.60 -8.61
N ILE A 89 -2.27 -5.94 -8.98
CA ILE A 89 -1.30 -5.34 -8.07
C ILE A 89 -1.51 -3.84 -8.10
N VAL A 90 -1.97 -3.32 -6.97
CA VAL A 90 -2.35 -1.92 -6.80
C VAL A 90 -1.31 -1.25 -5.92
N PRO A 91 -0.55 -0.26 -6.45
CA PRO A 91 0.49 0.42 -5.69
C PRO A 91 -0.10 1.29 -4.58
N GLY A 92 0.51 1.22 -3.40
CA GLY A 92 0.15 2.01 -2.23
C GLY A 92 -1.11 1.53 -1.50
N LYS A 93 -1.49 2.30 -0.49
CA LYS A 93 -2.76 2.12 0.24
C LYS A 93 -3.81 3.04 -0.38
N PHE A 94 -4.98 2.49 -0.68
CA PHE A 94 -6.17 3.23 -1.09
C PHE A 94 -7.26 3.11 -0.02
N GLU A 95 -8.18 4.07 -0.01
CA GLU A 95 -9.35 4.03 0.87
C GLU A 95 -10.56 3.39 0.16
N HIS A 96 -10.76 3.66 -1.13
CA HIS A 96 -11.84 3.06 -1.92
C HIS A 96 -11.44 2.91 -3.39
N LEU A 97 -11.49 1.68 -3.91
CA LEU A 97 -11.43 1.36 -5.33
C LEU A 97 -12.77 0.85 -5.87
N GLN A 98 -13.00 1.08 -7.14
CA GLN A 98 -14.08 0.50 -7.91
C GLN A 98 -13.52 -0.22 -9.14
N LEU A 99 -13.80 -1.53 -9.24
CA LEU A 99 -13.52 -2.35 -10.41
C LEU A 99 -14.73 -2.32 -11.33
N ARG A 100 -14.52 -2.04 -12.62
CA ARG A 100 -15.59 -1.95 -13.62
C ARG A 100 -15.31 -2.86 -14.81
N HIS A 101 -16.25 -3.73 -15.13
CA HIS A 101 -16.22 -4.55 -16.34
C HIS A 101 -17.66 -4.81 -16.80
N ALA A 102 -18.02 -4.40 -18.01
CA ALA A 102 -19.36 -4.64 -18.54
C ALA A 102 -19.47 -6.09 -19.07
N PRO A 103 -20.61 -6.78 -18.86
CA PRO A 103 -21.85 -6.31 -18.26
C PRO A 103 -21.97 -6.55 -16.74
N ASP A 104 -20.88 -6.95 -16.07
CA ASP A 104 -20.88 -7.57 -14.74
C ASP A 104 -21.14 -6.61 -13.55
N GLY A 105 -21.44 -5.34 -13.84
CA GLY A 105 -21.60 -4.29 -12.84
C GLY A 105 -20.28 -3.86 -12.19
N ASP A 106 -20.38 -2.94 -11.25
CA ASP A 106 -19.23 -2.38 -10.54
C ASP A 106 -19.01 -3.13 -9.21
N ILE A 107 -17.74 -3.39 -8.87
CA ILE A 107 -17.32 -3.95 -7.58
C ILE A 107 -16.60 -2.87 -6.77
N ASP A 108 -17.14 -2.51 -5.62
CA ASP A 108 -16.53 -1.57 -4.68
C ASP A 108 -15.67 -2.31 -3.65
N ILE A 109 -14.45 -1.82 -3.44
CA ILE A 109 -13.50 -2.31 -2.45
C ILE A 109 -13.10 -1.13 -1.57
N SER A 110 -13.49 -1.15 -0.29
CA SER A 110 -13.19 -0.08 0.65
C SER A 110 -12.37 -0.59 1.83
N LYS A 111 -11.37 0.17 2.25
CA LYS A 111 -10.64 -0.08 3.49
C LYS A 111 -11.56 0.13 4.69
N ILE A 112 -11.51 -0.79 5.64
CA ILE A 112 -12.21 -0.67 6.94
C ILE A 112 -11.14 -0.51 8.01
N GLU A 113 -11.17 0.60 8.73
CA GLU A 113 -10.40 0.76 9.95
C GLU A 113 -11.15 0.08 11.10
N LYS A 114 -10.44 -0.74 11.88
CA LYS A 114 -10.97 -1.35 13.10
C LYS A 114 -10.64 -0.48 14.30
#